data_AF-A0A938EHG1-F1
#
_entry.id   AF-A0A938EHG1-F1
#
_cell.length_a   1.000
_cell.length_b   1.000
_cell.length_c   1.000
_cell.angle_alpha   90.00
_cell.angle_beta   90.00
_cell.angle_gamma   90.00
#
_symmetry.space_group_name_H-M   'P 1'
#
loop_
_entity.id
_entity.type
_entity.pdbx_description
1 polymer ?
#
loop_
_entity_poly.entity_id
_entity_poly.type
_entity_poly.pdbx_seq_one_letter_code
_entity_poly.pdbx_strand_id
1 'polypeptide(L)'
;MTETMNPVIEIAQKARIASYELAQLNRDIKDKALQNMADALITNSDTITKANKIDVETATKNGTDPAIIDRLTLNLERIKEVAQGLRDIAKLPDPIGEVIRGWVQPNGLEIEQKRV
;
A
#
# COMPACT_ATOMS: atom_id res chain seq x y z
N MET A 1 6.35 7.18 -36.97
CA MET A 1 7.09 7.51 -35.74
C MET A 1 6.19 7.17 -34.58
N THR A 2 6.32 5.96 -34.03
CA THR A 2 5.58 5.56 -32.83
C THR A 2 6.16 6.33 -31.65
N GLU A 3 5.42 7.33 -31.16
CA GLU A 3 5.67 7.93 -29.85
C GLU A 3 5.62 6.81 -28.82
N THR A 4 6.79 6.41 -28.32
CA THR A 4 6.89 5.55 -27.15
C THR A 4 6.30 6.32 -25.98
N MET A 5 5.05 6.03 -25.64
CA MET A 5 4.38 6.65 -24.50
C MET A 5 5.27 6.43 -23.27
N ASN A 6 5.63 7.51 -22.59
CA ASN A 6 6.57 7.46 -21.46
C ASN A 6 6.05 6.47 -20.40
N PRO A 7 6.81 5.41 -20.02
CA PRO A 7 6.34 4.38 -19.08
C PRO A 7 5.85 4.95 -17.74
N VAL A 8 6.43 6.08 -17.30
CA VAL A 8 6.00 6.78 -16.08
C VAL A 8 4.60 7.36 -16.25
N ILE A 9 4.29 7.94 -17.42
CA ILE A 9 2.96 8.50 -17.72
C ILE A 9 1.93 7.36 -17.75
N GLU A 10 2.27 6.22 -18.34
CA GLU A 10 1.38 5.07 -18.39
C GLU A 10 1.06 4.51 -16.99
N ILE A 11 2.07 4.34 -16.14
CA ILE A 11 1.89 3.89 -14.75
C ILE A 11 1.04 4.91 -13.97
N ALA A 12 1.30 6.22 -14.14
CA ALA A 12 0.52 7.26 -13.48
C ALA A 12 -0.95 7.27 -13.91
N GLN A 13 -1.23 7.06 -15.20
CA GLN A 13 -2.60 6.94 -15.72
C GLN A 13 -3.31 5.72 -15.13
N LYS A 14 -2.64 4.56 -15.08
CA LYS A 14 -3.19 3.34 -14.47
C LYS A 14 -3.48 3.53 -12.98
N ALA A 15 -2.56 4.16 -12.24
CA ALA A 15 -2.75 4.46 -10.82
C ALA A 15 -3.94 5.39 -10.59
N ARG A 16 -4.12 6.42 -11.43
CA ARG A 16 -5.26 7.34 -11.36
C ARG A 16 -6.59 6.64 -11.63
N ILE A 17 -6.63 5.70 -12.57
CA ILE A 17 -7.85 4.93 -12.84
C ILE A 17 -8.17 4.03 -11.64
N ALA A 18 -7.19 3.29 -11.15
CA ALA A 18 -7.35 2.39 -10.00
C ALA A 18 -7.74 3.12 -8.71
N SER A 19 -7.30 4.38 -8.52
CA SER A 19 -7.65 5.14 -7.31
C SER A 19 -9.15 5.42 -7.19
N TYR A 20 -9.86 5.63 -8.31
CA TYR A 20 -11.30 5.86 -8.27
C TYR A 20 -12.06 4.61 -7.83
N GLU A 21 -11.65 3.44 -8.32
CA GLU A 21 -12.23 2.15 -7.91
C GLU A 21 -11.93 1.88 -6.44
N LEU A 22 -10.66 2.05 -6.02
CA LEU A 22 -10.22 1.82 -4.64
C LEU A 22 -10.98 2.71 -3.63
N ALA A 23 -11.25 3.96 -3.98
CA ALA A 23 -11.98 4.89 -3.11
C ALA A 23 -13.46 4.50 -2.87
N GLN A 24 -14.03 3.68 -3.77
CA GLN A 24 -15.41 3.20 -3.65
C GLN A 24 -15.53 1.85 -2.92
N LEU A 25 -14.40 1.17 -2.66
CA LEU A 25 -14.42 -0.12 -2.01
C LEU A 25 -14.84 0.03 -0.54
N ASN A 26 -15.69 -0.91 -0.12
CA ASN A 26 -16.06 -1.02 1.28
C ASN A 26 -14.84 -1.44 2.13
N ARG A 27 -14.96 -1.19 3.43
CA ARG A 27 -13.95 -1.55 4.42
C ARG A 27 -13.57 -3.04 4.34
N ASP A 28 -14.56 -3.93 4.30
CA ASP A 28 -14.34 -5.38 4.34
C ASP A 28 -13.44 -5.89 3.20
N ILE A 29 -13.60 -5.33 1.99
CA ILE A 29 -12.76 -5.68 0.84
C ILE A 29 -11.33 -5.18 1.05
N LYS A 30 -11.15 -3.93 1.53
CA LYS A 30 -9.83 -3.35 1.81
C LYS A 30 -9.11 -4.14 2.92
N ASP A 31 -9.81 -4.45 4.01
CA ASP A 31 -9.27 -5.20 5.14
C ASP A 31 -8.88 -6.62 4.71
N LYS A 32 -9.73 -7.30 3.91
CA LYS A 32 -9.41 -8.61 3.35
C LYS A 32 -8.19 -8.56 2.42
N ALA A 33 -8.06 -7.53 1.60
CA ALA A 33 -6.88 -7.35 0.75
C ALA A 33 -5.60 -7.21 1.60
N LEU A 34 -5.63 -6.39 2.66
CA LEU A 34 -4.50 -6.23 3.58
C LEU A 34 -4.12 -7.54 4.29
N GLN A 35 -5.11 -8.33 4.75
CA GLN A 35 -4.86 -9.64 5.35
C GLN A 35 -4.23 -10.61 4.34
N ASN A 36 -4.76 -10.66 3.11
CA ASN A 36 -4.20 -11.51 2.06
C ASN A 36 -2.77 -11.09 1.69
N MET A 37 -2.47 -9.79 1.66
CA MET A 37 -1.10 -9.29 1.45
C MET A 37 -0.17 -9.72 2.57
N ALA A 38 -0.61 -9.65 3.83
CA ALA A 38 0.16 -10.12 4.98
C ALA A 38 0.46 -11.62 4.89
N ASP A 39 -0.53 -12.44 4.55
CA ASP A 39 -0.37 -13.89 4.40
C ASP A 39 0.55 -14.24 3.22
N ALA A 40 0.44 -13.51 2.12
CA ALA A 40 1.29 -13.69 0.95
C ALA A 40 2.76 -13.36 1.26
N LEU A 41 3.03 -12.32 2.04
CA LEU A 41 4.39 -11.96 2.49
C LEU A 41 5.02 -13.08 3.31
N ILE A 42 4.27 -13.67 4.26
CA ILE A 42 4.77 -14.77 5.09
C ILE A 42 4.99 -16.02 4.24
N THR A 43 4.01 -16.38 3.39
CA THR A 43 4.08 -17.58 2.54
C THR A 43 5.26 -17.54 1.58
N ASN A 44 5.63 -16.33 1.11
CA ASN A 44 6.71 -16.13 0.14
C ASN A 44 8.00 -15.58 0.77
N SER A 45 8.16 -15.65 2.10
CA SER A 45 9.32 -15.07 2.80
C SER A 45 10.66 -15.56 2.26
N ASP A 46 10.74 -16.84 1.92
CA ASP A 46 11.97 -17.45 1.40
C ASP A 46 12.31 -16.92 0.01
N THR A 47 11.32 -16.73 -0.85
CA THR A 47 11.50 -16.15 -2.19
C THR A 47 11.96 -14.70 -2.08
N ILE A 48 11.32 -13.92 -1.20
CA ILE A 48 11.64 -12.51 -0.97
C ILE A 48 13.05 -12.35 -0.42
N THR A 49 13.43 -13.10 0.61
CA THR A 49 14.76 -13.01 1.23
C THR A 49 15.87 -13.47 0.28
N LYS A 50 15.63 -14.50 -0.53
CA LYS A 50 16.58 -14.93 -1.58
C LYS A 50 16.79 -13.85 -2.63
N ALA A 51 15.72 -13.20 -3.10
CA ALA A 51 15.82 -12.09 -4.05
C ALA A 51 16.57 -10.89 -3.44
N ASN A 52 16.19 -10.47 -2.23
CA ASN A 52 16.81 -9.35 -1.55
C ASN A 52 18.30 -9.57 -1.26
N LYS A 53 18.73 -10.82 -1.03
CA LYS A 53 20.14 -11.15 -0.85
C LYS A 53 20.99 -10.73 -2.06
N ILE A 54 20.46 -10.91 -3.28
CA ILE A 54 21.15 -10.50 -4.52
C ILE A 54 21.31 -8.97 -4.56
N ASP A 55 20.28 -8.24 -4.13
CA ASP A 55 20.32 -6.78 -4.06
C ASP A 55 21.34 -6.28 -3.02
N VAL A 56 21.37 -6.91 -1.84
CA VAL A 56 22.33 -6.60 -0.76
C VAL A 56 23.76 -6.88 -1.20
N GLU A 57 24.01 -8.02 -1.84
CA GLU A 57 25.34 -8.35 -2.39
C GLU A 57 25.78 -7.34 -3.45
N THR A 58 24.86 -6.92 -4.31
CA THR A 58 25.13 -5.92 -5.35
C THR A 58 25.43 -4.55 -4.73
N ALA A 59 24.63 -4.10 -3.77
CA ALA A 59 24.84 -2.84 -3.06
C ALA A 59 26.17 -2.82 -2.30
N THR A 60 26.53 -3.94 -1.66
CA THR A 60 27.81 -4.11 -0.96
C THR A 60 28.99 -4.00 -1.93
N LYS A 61 28.92 -4.68 -3.07
CA LYS A 61 29.97 -4.61 -4.12
C LYS A 61 30.13 -3.19 -4.68
N ASN A 62 29.04 -2.44 -4.76
CA ASN A 62 29.03 -1.05 -5.22
C ASN A 62 29.52 -0.05 -4.16
N GLY A 63 29.95 -0.51 -2.98
CA GLY A 63 30.45 0.35 -1.90
C GLY A 63 29.35 1.18 -1.24
N THR A 64 28.10 0.69 -1.23
CA THR A 64 26.98 1.35 -0.55
C THR A 64 27.24 1.43 0.94
N ASP A 65 26.85 2.54 1.57
CA ASP A 65 27.01 2.75 3.01
C ASP A 65 26.35 1.63 3.85
N PRO A 66 27.01 1.14 4.92
CA PRO A 66 26.49 0.05 5.75
C PRO A 66 25.11 0.33 6.36
N ALA A 67 24.79 1.58 6.70
CA ALA A 67 23.48 1.93 7.25
C ALA A 67 22.37 1.84 6.19
N ILE A 68 22.71 2.09 4.93
CA ILE A 68 21.77 1.88 3.80
C ILE A 68 21.61 0.40 3.51
N ILE A 69 22.68 -0.40 3.59
CA ILE A 69 22.61 -1.86 3.46
C ILE A 69 21.73 -2.45 4.56
N ASP A 70 21.84 -1.98 5.81
CA ASP A 70 20.95 -2.42 6.88
C ASP A 70 19.48 -2.13 6.53
N ARG A 71 19.15 -0.91 6.08
CA ARG A 71 17.79 -0.56 5.66
C ARG A 71 17.28 -1.36 4.46
N LEU A 72 18.17 -1.75 3.54
CA LEU A 72 17.85 -2.57 2.36
C LEU A 72 17.59 -4.04 2.74
N THR A 73 18.22 -4.53 3.81
CA THR A 73 18.20 -5.94 4.17
C THR A 73 16.81 -6.37 4.66
N LEU A 74 16.27 -7.40 4.03
CA LEU A 74 15.06 -8.11 4.45
C LEU A 74 15.43 -9.48 4.99
N ASN A 75 14.98 -9.76 6.21
CA ASN A 75 15.04 -11.08 6.84
C ASN A 75 13.63 -11.52 7.26
N LEU A 76 13.51 -12.75 7.75
CA LEU A 76 12.22 -13.31 8.14
C LEU A 76 11.50 -12.45 9.20
N GLU A 77 12.22 -11.94 10.19
CA GLU A 77 11.64 -11.10 11.24
C GLU A 77 11.09 -9.78 10.69
N ARG A 78 11.86 -9.09 9.82
CA ARG A 78 11.38 -7.86 9.15
C ARG A 78 10.17 -8.12 8.26
N ILE A 79 10.12 -9.26 7.56
CA ILE A 79 8.94 -9.62 6.76
C ILE A 79 7.73 -9.87 7.67
N LYS A 80 7.92 -10.53 8.82
CA LYS A 80 6.84 -10.70 9.82
C LYS A 80 6.37 -9.36 10.37
N GLU A 81 7.27 -8.43 10.66
CA GLU A 81 6.92 -7.08 11.12
C GLU A 81 6.10 -6.32 10.06
N VAL A 82 6.50 -6.37 8.79
CA VAL A 82 5.74 -5.75 7.68
C VAL A 82 4.35 -6.39 7.55
N ALA A 83 4.27 -7.71 7.59
CA ALA A 83 3.00 -8.43 7.55
C ALA A 83 2.13 -8.06 8.75
N GLN A 84 2.70 -7.94 9.95
CA GLN A 84 1.98 -7.51 11.14
C GLN A 84 1.47 -6.08 11.00
N GLY A 85 2.28 -5.15 10.45
CA GLY A 85 1.86 -3.79 10.15
C GLY A 85 0.64 -3.72 9.24
N LEU A 86 0.57 -4.56 8.20
CA LEU A 86 -0.62 -4.67 7.35
C LEU A 86 -1.85 -5.14 8.15
N ARG A 87 -1.69 -6.14 9.02
CA ARG A 87 -2.78 -6.63 9.87
C ARG A 87 -3.23 -5.59 10.90
N ASP A 88 -2.32 -4.76 11.38
CA ASP A 88 -2.64 -3.71 12.33
C ASP A 88 -3.38 -2.55 11.65
N ILE A 89 -2.98 -2.17 10.43
CA ILE A 89 -3.71 -1.19 9.62
C ILE A 89 -5.14 -1.66 9.34
N ALA A 90 -5.34 -2.94 8.99
CA ALA A 90 -6.67 -3.51 8.75
C ALA A 90 -7.60 -3.45 9.98
N LYS A 91 -7.05 -3.32 11.20
CA LYS A 91 -7.84 -3.18 12.43
C LYS A 91 -8.24 -1.74 12.70
N LEU A 92 -7.54 -0.76 12.12
CA LEU A 92 -7.83 0.66 12.35
C LEU A 92 -9.22 1.02 11.80
N PRO A 93 -9.93 1.99 12.40
CA PRO A 93 -11.16 2.50 11.83
C PRO A 93 -10.95 2.97 10.38
N ASP A 94 -11.91 2.69 9.50
CA ASP A 94 -11.85 3.16 8.11
C ASP A 94 -11.94 4.69 8.10
N PRO A 95 -10.90 5.40 7.62
CA PRO A 95 -10.95 6.85 7.55
C PRO A 95 -11.86 7.34 6.41
N ILE A 96 -12.27 6.48 5.48
CA ILE A 96 -13.03 6.88 4.30
C ILE A 96 -14.53 6.83 4.59
N GLY A 97 -15.26 7.88 4.21
CA GLY A 97 -16.71 7.96 4.37
C GLY A 97 -17.19 8.44 5.75
N GLU A 98 -16.27 8.75 6.67
CA GLU A 98 -16.58 9.36 7.97
C GLU A 98 -17.28 10.72 7.76
N VAL A 99 -18.49 10.88 8.30
CA VAL A 99 -19.21 12.17 8.26
C VAL A 99 -18.54 13.13 9.25
N ILE A 100 -17.81 14.10 8.72
CA ILE A 100 -17.10 15.12 9.48
C ILE A 100 -18.09 16.14 10.05
N ARG A 101 -19.12 16.49 9.26
CA ARG A 101 -20.19 17.44 9.65
C ARG A 101 -21.47 17.11 8.89
N GLY A 102 -22.63 17.32 9.50
CA GLY A 102 -23.90 17.26 8.80
C GLY A 102 -24.97 18.15 9.43
N TRP A 103 -25.90 18.66 8.62
CA TRP A 103 -27.05 19.44 9.09
C TRP A 103 -28.25 19.30 8.14
N VAL A 104 -29.44 19.51 8.68
CA VAL A 104 -30.70 19.50 7.92
C VAL A 104 -31.12 20.93 7.63
N GLN A 105 -31.38 21.24 6.36
CA GLN A 105 -31.89 22.54 5.95
C GLN A 105 -33.40 22.67 6.24
N PRO A 106 -33.94 23.90 6.37
CA PRO A 106 -35.37 24.12 6.60
C PRO A 106 -36.30 23.58 5.50
N ASN A 107 -35.75 23.33 4.30
CA ASN A 107 -36.46 22.71 3.18
C ASN A 107 -36.41 21.16 3.20
N GLY A 108 -35.81 20.56 4.23
CA GLY A 108 -35.69 19.11 4.40
C GLY A 108 -34.47 18.47 3.75
N LEU A 109 -33.55 19.23 3.15
CA LEU A 109 -32.32 18.67 2.58
C LEU A 109 -31.29 18.33 3.67
N GLU A 110 -30.82 17.10 3.68
CA GLU A 110 -29.70 16.66 4.54
C GLU A 110 -28.38 16.87 3.81
N ILE A 111 -27.49 17.67 4.40
CA ILE A 111 -26.14 17.90 3.89
C ILE A 111 -25.16 17.18 4.81
N GLU A 112 -24.35 16.29 4.24
CA GLU A 112 -23.27 15.58 4.94
C GLU A 112 -21.92 15.88 4.26
N GLN A 113 -20.95 16.35 5.03
CA GLN A 113 -19.56 16.43 4.63
C GLN A 113 -18.87 15.12 5.03
N LYS A 114 -18.54 14.28 4.05
CA LYS A 114 -17.81 13.02 4.27
C LYS A 114 -16.32 13.18 3.99
N ARG A 115 -15.49 12.47 4.73
CA ARG A 115 -14.06 12.31 4.45
C ARG A 115 -13.89 11.49 3.17
N VAL A 116 -13.15 12.06 2.21
CA VAL A 116 -12.77 11.44 0.93
C VAL A 116 -11.33 11.01 0.94
#